data_AF-A0A6N8G3U1-F1
#
_entry.id   AF-A0A6N8G3U1-F1
#
_cell.length_a   1.000
_cell.length_b   1.000
_cell.length_c   1.000
_cell.angle_alpha   90.00
_cell.angle_beta   90.00
_cell.angle_gamma   90.00
#
_symmetry.space_group_name_H-M   'P 1'
#
loop_
_entity.id
_entity.type
_entity.pdbx_description
1 polymer ?
#
loop_
_entity_poly.entity_id
_entity_poly.type
_entity_poly.pdbx_seq_one_letter_code
_entity_poly.pdbx_strand_id
1 'polypeptide(L)'
;MHYHGYFWRGSDEERSRKARDTHIDGPQFTTADVPPVKMCWWLRKPADKVAGTWGEPEGAAEWMAAQYEKVRTEIDGPDAFWAPAGGRYAAALRDLADGRDVTWQYQLGGDERAFVSVVACSPNGWDREAPCPVEGRGQAC
;
A
#
# COMPACT_ATOMS: atom_id res chain seq x y z
N MET A 1 11.15 13.71 1.92
CA MET A 1 9.99 12.96 1.40
C MET A 1 9.75 11.80 2.35
N HIS A 2 8.51 11.39 2.62
CA HIS A 2 8.25 10.16 3.35
C HIS A 2 7.51 9.15 2.48
N TYR A 3 7.72 7.88 2.82
CA TYR A 3 7.08 6.73 2.21
C TYR A 3 6.26 6.02 3.27
N HIS A 4 4.96 5.84 3.03
CA HIS A 4 4.07 5.18 3.98
C HIS A 4 3.58 3.86 3.41
N GLY A 5 3.80 2.80 4.16
CA GLY A 5 3.45 1.44 3.79
C GLY A 5 2.07 1.07 4.30
N TYR A 6 1.31 0.39 3.46
CA TYR A 6 -0.02 -0.13 3.77
C TYR A 6 -0.06 -1.58 3.32
N PHE A 7 -0.58 -2.45 4.18
CA PHE A 7 -0.76 -3.86 3.88
C PHE A 7 -2.21 -4.23 4.15
N TRP A 8 -2.83 -4.87 3.17
CA TRP A 8 -4.14 -5.46 3.34
C TRP A 8 -4.13 -6.89 2.86
N ARG A 9 -4.78 -7.76 3.62
CA ARG A 9 -5.12 -9.13 3.23
C ARG A 9 -6.57 -9.38 3.59
N GLY A 10 -7.34 -9.95 2.66
CA GLY A 10 -8.75 -10.25 2.85
C GLY A 10 -9.34 -10.88 1.61
N SER A 11 -10.64 -11.14 1.62
CA SER A 11 -11.30 -11.80 0.50
C SER A 11 -11.80 -10.81 -0.57
N ASP A 12 -11.91 -11.26 -1.81
CA ASP A 12 -12.53 -10.48 -2.89
C ASP A 12 -14.01 -10.22 -2.62
N GLU A 13 -14.71 -11.14 -1.95
CA GLU A 13 -16.06 -10.93 -1.43
C GLU A 13 -16.11 -9.74 -0.47
N GLU A 14 -15.18 -9.67 0.50
CA GLU A 14 -15.10 -8.57 1.45
C GLU A 14 -14.87 -7.24 0.73
N ARG A 15 -13.93 -7.23 -0.22
CA ARG A 15 -13.62 -6.05 -1.03
C ARG A 15 -14.83 -5.60 -1.86
N SER A 16 -15.58 -6.55 -2.42
CA SER A 16 -16.78 -6.28 -3.20
C SER A 16 -17.91 -5.71 -2.34
N ARG A 17 -18.12 -6.26 -1.13
CA ARG A 17 -19.11 -5.76 -0.17
C ARG A 17 -18.80 -4.32 0.26
N LYS A 18 -17.52 -3.97 0.39
CA LYS A 18 -17.02 -2.64 0.77
C LYS A 18 -16.66 -1.76 -0.43
N ALA A 19 -17.09 -2.10 -1.65
CA ALA A 19 -16.64 -1.42 -2.87
C ALA A 19 -16.88 0.10 -2.84
N ARG A 20 -18.02 0.54 -2.29
CA ARG A 20 -18.33 1.98 -2.13
C ARG A 20 -17.36 2.70 -1.21
N ASP A 21 -16.82 2.00 -0.20
CA ASP A 21 -15.90 2.56 0.79
C ASP A 21 -14.43 2.51 0.33
N THR A 22 -14.16 2.00 -0.87
CA THR A 22 -12.85 2.14 -1.54
C THR A 22 -12.70 3.51 -2.20
N HIS A 23 -13.81 4.21 -2.45
CA HIS A 23 -13.83 5.56 -3.02
C HIS A 23 -13.79 6.61 -1.92
N ILE A 24 -13.10 7.74 -2.14
CA ILE A 24 -12.94 8.79 -1.13
C ILE A 24 -14.27 9.37 -0.61
N ASP A 25 -15.28 9.45 -1.46
CA ASP A 25 -16.66 9.88 -1.11
C ASP A 25 -17.52 8.75 -0.49
N GLY A 26 -16.93 7.59 -0.24
CA GLY A 26 -17.58 6.45 0.40
C GLY A 26 -17.94 6.76 1.85
N PRO A 27 -19.11 6.32 2.35
CA PRO A 27 -19.58 6.68 3.69
C PRO A 27 -18.67 6.15 4.81
N GLN A 28 -17.94 5.05 4.58
CA GLN A 28 -17.00 4.49 5.53
C GLN A 28 -15.56 4.53 5.00
N PHE A 29 -15.24 5.42 4.06
CA PHE A 29 -13.92 5.45 3.42
C PHE A 29 -12.75 5.49 4.41
N THR A 30 -12.85 6.31 5.45
CA THR A 30 -11.79 6.48 6.46
C THR A 30 -11.66 5.28 7.40
N THR A 31 -12.74 4.54 7.66
CA THR A 31 -12.75 3.42 8.60
C THR A 31 -12.64 2.06 7.91
N ALA A 32 -12.94 1.98 6.61
CA ALA A 32 -12.88 0.74 5.86
C ALA A 32 -11.43 0.26 5.72
N ASP A 33 -11.19 -0.97 6.14
CA ASP A 33 -9.88 -1.62 6.07
C ASP A 33 -9.49 -2.08 4.66
N VAL A 34 -10.31 -1.83 3.64
CA VAL A 34 -10.02 -2.25 2.26
C VAL A 34 -9.15 -1.24 1.50
N PRO A 35 -8.35 -1.70 0.52
CA PRO A 35 -7.56 -0.83 -0.34
C PRO A 35 -8.44 0.18 -1.07
N PRO A 36 -8.03 1.45 -1.14
CA PRO A 36 -8.74 2.46 -1.91
C PRO A 36 -8.58 2.21 -3.42
N VAL A 37 -9.52 2.74 -4.21
CA VAL A 37 -9.47 2.62 -5.68
C VAL A 37 -8.29 3.39 -6.29
N LYS A 38 -7.84 4.48 -5.65
CA LYS A 38 -6.59 5.18 -6.01
C LYS A 38 -5.56 5.01 -4.90
N MET A 39 -4.33 4.65 -5.26
CA MET A 39 -3.25 4.42 -4.30
C MET A 39 -2.99 5.62 -3.40
N CYS A 40 -2.91 6.83 -3.96
CA CYS A 40 -2.66 8.06 -3.20
C CYS A 40 -3.71 8.33 -2.10
N TRP A 41 -4.93 7.79 -2.24
CA TRP A 41 -5.99 7.95 -1.24
C TRP A 41 -5.73 7.18 0.05
N TRP A 42 -4.73 6.31 0.10
CA TRP A 42 -4.23 5.79 1.38
C TRP A 42 -3.80 6.92 2.34
N LEU A 43 -3.26 8.04 1.83
CA LEU A 43 -2.89 9.21 2.65
C LEU A 43 -4.11 9.93 3.26
N ARG A 44 -5.30 9.73 2.68
CA ARG A 44 -6.57 10.28 3.19
C ARG A 44 -7.20 9.40 4.27
N LYS A 45 -6.72 8.16 4.45
CA LYS A 45 -7.12 7.29 5.56
C LYS A 45 -6.36 7.68 6.84
N PRO A 46 -6.90 7.34 8.03
CA PRO A 46 -6.24 7.66 9.30
C PRO A 46 -4.85 7.05 9.42
N ALA A 47 -3.99 7.70 10.21
CA ALA A 47 -2.59 7.32 10.36
C ALA A 47 -2.37 5.95 11.05
N ASP A 48 -3.40 5.40 11.70
CA ASP A 48 -3.35 4.06 12.29
C ASP A 48 -3.35 2.93 11.24
N LYS A 49 -3.72 3.22 9.99
CA LYS A 49 -3.62 2.29 8.86
C LYS A 49 -2.21 2.15 8.30
N VAL A 50 -1.30 3.03 8.72
CA VAL A 50 0.10 3.01 8.27
C VAL A 50 0.83 1.86 8.96
N ALA A 51 1.27 0.88 8.17
CA ALA A 51 2.04 -0.28 8.64
C ALA A 51 3.53 0.01 8.82
N GLY A 52 4.04 1.08 8.20
CA GLY A 52 5.42 1.53 8.33
C GLY A 52 5.63 2.88 7.67
N THR A 53 6.65 3.62 8.11
CA THR A 53 7.06 4.90 7.52
C THR A 53 8.57 4.93 7.37
N TRP A 54 9.04 5.40 6.21
CA TRP A 54 10.46 5.51 5.90
C TRP A 54 10.79 6.89 5.34
N GLY A 55 11.99 7.38 5.66
CA GLY A 55 12.56 8.59 5.05
C GLY A 55 13.24 8.31 3.71
N GLU A 56 13.67 7.07 3.49
CA GLU A 56 14.42 6.64 2.29
C GLU A 56 13.65 5.56 1.52
N PRO A 57 13.70 5.57 0.17
CA PRO A 57 12.97 4.62 -0.67
C PRO A 57 13.46 3.17 -0.52
N GLU A 58 14.73 2.96 -0.18
CA GLU A 58 15.33 1.64 0.05
C GLU A 58 14.61 0.90 1.17
N GLY A 59 14.42 1.54 2.32
CA GLY A 59 13.73 0.92 3.47
C GLY A 59 12.28 0.57 3.15
N ALA A 60 11.61 1.39 2.35
CA ALA A 60 10.26 1.11 1.90
C ALA A 60 10.20 -0.06 0.89
N ALA A 61 11.12 -0.10 -0.08
CA ALA A 61 11.22 -1.19 -1.04
C ALA A 61 11.60 -2.53 -0.38
N GLU A 62 12.52 -2.51 0.59
CA GLU A 62 12.87 -3.68 1.42
C GLU A 62 11.66 -4.18 2.21
N TRP A 63 10.88 -3.26 2.80
CA TRP A 63 9.65 -3.62 3.50
C TRP A 63 8.62 -4.26 2.57
N MET A 64 8.46 -3.76 1.35
CA MET A 64 7.56 -4.37 0.36
C MET A 64 8.00 -5.80 0.04
N ALA A 65 9.29 -6.00 -0.24
CA ALA A 65 9.85 -7.33 -0.49
C ALA A 65 9.62 -8.28 0.70
N ALA A 66 9.79 -7.79 1.94
CA ALA A 66 9.49 -8.56 3.13
C ALA A 66 8.00 -8.92 3.26
N GLN A 67 7.06 -8.07 2.84
CA GLN A 67 5.63 -8.43 2.83
C GLN A 67 5.32 -9.47 1.76
N TYR A 68 5.95 -9.37 0.58
CA TYR A 68 5.84 -10.38 -0.46
C TYR A 68 6.32 -11.75 0.04
N GLU A 69 7.49 -11.81 0.68
CA GLU A 69 8.06 -13.07 1.18
C GLU A 69 7.12 -13.79 2.16
N LYS A 70 6.34 -13.05 2.95
CA LYS A 70 5.36 -13.62 3.89
C LYS A 70 4.21 -14.37 3.20
N VAL A 71 3.82 -13.95 1.99
CA VAL A 71 2.66 -14.53 1.28
C VAL A 71 3.08 -15.35 0.06
N ARG A 72 4.36 -15.34 -0.32
CA ARG A 72 4.86 -15.89 -1.60
C ARG A 72 4.43 -17.33 -1.88
N THR A 73 4.33 -18.17 -0.85
CA THR A 73 3.99 -19.60 -0.96
C THR A 73 2.49 -19.84 -1.13
N GLU A 74 1.68 -18.82 -0.87
CA GLU A 74 0.22 -18.86 -0.95
C GLU A 74 -0.31 -18.22 -2.24
N ILE A 75 0.56 -17.54 -3.00
CA ILE A 75 0.19 -16.89 -4.26
C ILE A 75 -0.22 -17.96 -5.28
N ASP A 76 -1.43 -17.82 -5.81
CA ASP A 76 -1.99 -18.74 -6.80
C ASP A 76 -1.76 -18.23 -8.23
N GLY A 77 -1.74 -19.16 -9.18
CA GLY A 77 -1.76 -18.86 -10.61
C GLY A 77 -0.51 -18.15 -11.17
N PRO A 78 -0.62 -17.49 -12.34
CA PRO A 78 0.51 -16.88 -13.05
C PRO A 78 1.22 -15.75 -12.27
N ASP A 79 0.57 -15.17 -11.25
CA ASP A 79 1.15 -14.17 -10.35
C ASP A 79 2.26 -14.76 -9.45
N ALA A 80 2.23 -16.07 -9.22
CA ALA A 80 3.28 -16.81 -8.51
C ALA A 80 4.61 -16.83 -9.29
N PHE A 81 4.53 -16.73 -10.64
CA PHE A 81 5.69 -16.79 -11.55
C PHE A 81 6.27 -15.42 -11.90
N TRP A 82 5.64 -14.32 -11.47
CA TRP A 82 5.90 -12.98 -12.00
C TRP A 82 7.07 -12.24 -11.33
N ALA A 83 8.28 -12.77 -11.51
CA ALA A 83 9.60 -12.27 -11.11
C ALA A 83 10.11 -12.68 -9.71
N PRO A 84 11.41 -13.05 -9.58
CA PRO A 84 12.09 -13.20 -8.30
C PRO A 84 11.97 -11.92 -7.46
N ALA A 85 11.97 -12.04 -6.14
CA ALA A 85 11.89 -10.90 -5.21
C ALA A 85 12.88 -9.77 -5.55
N GLY A 86 14.10 -10.10 -5.99
CA GLY A 86 15.10 -9.13 -6.41
C GLY A 86 14.69 -8.25 -7.61
N GLY A 87 13.93 -8.78 -8.57
CA GLY A 87 13.42 -8.00 -9.70
C GLY A 87 12.32 -7.03 -9.28
N ARG A 88 11.45 -7.45 -8.35
CA ARG A 88 10.40 -6.59 -7.78
C ARG A 88 11.00 -5.48 -6.91
N TYR A 89 12.00 -5.81 -6.09
CA TYR A 89 12.73 -4.83 -5.29
C TYR A 89 13.34 -3.73 -6.16
N ALA A 90 14.12 -4.08 -7.18
CA ALA A 90 14.77 -3.09 -8.03
C ALA A 90 13.78 -2.17 -8.76
N ALA A 91 12.65 -2.72 -9.23
CA ALA A 91 11.59 -1.92 -9.84
C ALA A 91 10.92 -0.97 -8.84
N ALA A 92 10.54 -1.48 -7.65
CA ALA A 92 9.92 -0.66 -6.62
C ALA A 92 10.87 0.43 -6.09
N LEU A 93 12.14 0.10 -5.84
CA LEU A 93 13.14 1.09 -5.43
C LEU A 93 13.24 2.23 -6.45
N ARG A 94 13.36 1.90 -7.73
CA ARG A 94 13.46 2.92 -8.79
C ARG A 94 12.21 3.79 -8.84
N ASP A 95 11.03 3.18 -8.73
CA ASP A 95 9.75 3.89 -8.76
C ASP A 95 9.55 4.78 -7.52
N LEU A 96 9.91 4.30 -6.33
CA LEU A 96 9.84 5.07 -5.08
C LEU A 96 10.88 6.20 -5.04
N ALA A 97 12.08 5.98 -5.57
CA ALA A 97 13.10 7.03 -5.69
C ALA A 97 12.64 8.17 -6.61
N ASP A 98 11.81 7.88 -7.61
CA ASP A 98 11.14 8.88 -8.46
C ASP A 98 9.93 9.54 -7.77
N GLY A 99 9.63 9.19 -6.52
CA GLY A 99 8.47 9.70 -5.76
C GLY A 99 7.13 9.14 -6.23
N ARG A 100 7.11 7.97 -6.90
CA ARG A 100 5.88 7.33 -7.38
C ARG A 100 5.32 6.36 -6.34
N ASP A 101 4.00 6.24 -6.32
CA ASP A 101 3.30 5.25 -5.51
C ASP A 101 3.46 3.86 -6.15
N VAL A 102 3.66 2.84 -5.32
CA VAL A 102 3.81 1.44 -5.77
C VAL A 102 2.80 0.58 -5.05
N THR A 103 2.08 -0.28 -5.78
CA THR A 103 1.26 -1.34 -5.19
C THR A 103 1.53 -2.66 -5.88
N TRP A 104 1.73 -3.70 -5.08
CA TRP A 104 1.70 -5.07 -5.55
C TRP A 104 0.41 -5.74 -5.07
N GLN A 105 -0.27 -6.41 -5.99
CA GLN A 105 -1.49 -7.17 -5.74
C GLN A 105 -1.22 -8.64 -6.04
N TYR A 106 -1.72 -9.52 -5.18
CA TYR A 106 -1.62 -10.96 -5.35
C TYR A 106 -2.99 -11.62 -5.20
N GLN A 107 -3.32 -12.54 -6.13
CA GLN A 107 -4.25 -13.63 -5.84
C GLN A 107 -3.56 -14.61 -4.89
N LEU A 108 -4.16 -14.87 -3.73
CA LEU A 108 -3.81 -16.00 -2.90
C LEU A 108 -4.82 -17.14 -3.17
N GLY A 109 -4.61 -18.31 -2.59
CA GLY A 109 -5.51 -19.45 -2.77
C GLY A 109 -7.00 -19.11 -2.55
N GLY A 110 -7.86 -19.54 -3.48
CA GLY A 110 -9.31 -19.31 -3.41
C GLY A 110 -9.71 -17.85 -3.65
N ASP A 111 -10.47 -17.27 -2.72
CA ASP A 111 -10.98 -15.88 -2.81
C ASP A 111 -10.06 -14.86 -2.09
N GLU A 112 -8.92 -15.29 -1.55
CA GLU A 112 -8.03 -14.41 -0.79
C GLU A 112 -7.14 -13.53 -1.68
N ARG A 113 -6.91 -12.31 -1.23
CA ARG A 113 -6.11 -11.28 -1.88
C ARG A 113 -5.14 -10.66 -0.89
N ALA A 114 -3.99 -10.24 -1.39
CA ALA A 114 -3.07 -9.37 -0.66
C ALA A 114 -2.68 -8.15 -1.48
N PHE A 115 -2.61 -6.99 -0.83
CA PHE A 115 -2.18 -5.72 -1.38
C PHE A 115 -1.04 -5.18 -0.52
N VAL A 116 0.11 -4.92 -1.13
CA VAL A 116 1.27 -4.28 -0.52
C VAL A 116 1.45 -2.94 -1.22
N SER A 117 1.10 -1.84 -0.55
CA SER A 117 1.18 -0.50 -1.11
C SER A 117 2.21 0.34 -0.36
N VAL A 118 2.98 1.14 -1.10
CA VAL A 118 3.77 2.24 -0.55
C VAL A 118 3.40 3.52 -1.29
N VAL A 119 3.13 4.58 -0.54
CA VAL A 119 2.71 5.88 -1.07
C VAL A 119 3.69 6.97 -0.64
N ALA A 120 4.18 7.75 -1.61
CA ALA A 120 5.09 8.86 -1.37
C ALA A 120 4.29 10.14 -1.06
N CYS A 121 4.54 10.82 0.07
CA CYS A 121 3.59 11.81 0.60
C CYS A 121 3.97 13.30 0.48
N SER A 122 5.14 13.68 -0.05
CA SER A 122 5.61 15.08 0.08
C SER A 122 6.21 15.70 -1.19
N PRO A 123 5.39 16.51 -1.90
CA PRO A 123 3.95 16.29 -2.05
C PRO A 123 3.72 15.02 -2.88
N ASN A 124 2.63 14.31 -2.63
CA ASN A 124 2.25 13.22 -3.54
C ASN A 124 1.97 13.78 -4.94
N GLY A 125 2.42 13.07 -5.98
CA GLY A 125 2.28 13.53 -7.37
C GLY A 125 0.82 13.58 -7.86
N TRP A 126 -0.06 12.73 -7.31
CA TRP A 126 -1.46 12.58 -7.72
C TRP A 126 -2.47 13.26 -6.80
N ASP A 127 -2.16 13.40 -5.51
CA ASP A 127 -2.99 14.09 -4.52
C ASP A 127 -2.13 15.04 -3.67
N ARG A 128 -1.85 16.23 -4.22
CA ARG A 128 -0.98 17.24 -3.61
C ARG A 128 -1.51 17.82 -2.29
N GLU A 129 -2.81 17.67 -2.05
CA GLU A 129 -3.48 18.18 -0.85
C GLU A 129 -3.60 17.12 0.26
N ALA A 130 -3.20 15.87 -0.01
CA ALA A 130 -3.22 14.84 1.00
C ALA A 130 -2.19 15.17 2.09
N PRO A 131 -2.58 15.14 3.38
CA PRO A 131 -1.67 15.41 4.48
C PRO A 131 -0.68 14.27 4.65
N CYS A 132 0.52 14.56 5.17
CA CYS A 132 1.44 13.50 5.56
C CYS A 132 0.93 12.81 6.86
N PRO A 133 0.80 11.47 6.88
CA PRO A 133 0.38 10.72 8.07
C PRO A 133 1.24 10.90 9.34
N VAL A 134 2.47 11.42 9.22
CA VAL A 134 3.30 11.74 10.40
C VAL A 134 3.21 13.20 10.84
N GLU A 135 2.74 14.12 10.01
CA GLU A 135 2.53 15.53 10.41
C GLU A 135 1.33 15.69 11.35
N GLY A 136 0.33 14.82 11.24
CA GLY A 136 -0.79 14.74 12.19
C GLY A 136 -0.42 14.12 13.54
N ARG A 137 0.80 13.58 13.71
CA ARG A 137 1.34 13.07 14.98
C ARG A 137 2.16 14.15 15.67
N GLY A 138 1.59 15.34 15.87
CA GLY A 138 2.25 16.42 16.59
C GLY A 138 2.76 15.96 17.95
N GLN A 139 4.08 16.08 18.16
CA GLN A 139 4.72 16.42 19.42
C GLN A 139 4.20 15.68 20.67
N ALA A 140 4.71 14.47 20.90
CA ALA A 140 5.07 14.10 22.26
C ALA A 140 6.57 14.43 22.41
N CYS A 141 6.86 15.50 23.15
CA CYS A 141 8.19 15.72 23.74
C CYS A 141 8.56 14.56 24.68
#